data_AF-A0A8J2BAN2-F1
#
_entry.id   AF-A0A8J2BAN2-F1
#
_cell.length_a   1.000
_cell.length_b   1.000
_cell.length_c   1.000
_cell.angle_alpha   90.00
_cell.angle_beta   90.00
_cell.angle_gamma   90.00
#
_symmetry.space_group_name_H-M   'P 1'
#
loop_
_entity.id
_entity.type
_entity.pdbx_description
1 polymer ?
#
loop_
_entity_poly.entity_id
_entity_poly.type
_entity_poly.pdbx_seq_one_letter_code
_entity_poly.pdbx_strand_id
1 'polypeptide(L)'
;MFYSLTPFFGSTYGGTEVSIKGQNLLPDDEQDATVKCIFWFGRPVEAISVNQTVITCVTNAALNPTQSWSQEVQVQYLNRFLRVYPSEAQLDPRPYNVSTFTEGFEEPMMLSTGLKFNFEPPPEINTIEPLVVAQHDYILVAGKNFLRAGVKTHMRCRYRLKLDNLNTTAEQARVLRMNNEVSETKVLANIINSGVKPF
;
A
#
# COMPACT_ATOMS: atom_id res chain seq x y z
N MET A 1 -13.64 16.28 -3.89
CA MET A 1 -14.35 15.32 -2.99
C MET A 1 -13.76 13.93 -3.15
N PHE A 2 -13.55 13.19 -2.06
CA PHE A 2 -13.05 11.81 -2.08
C PHE A 2 -14.22 10.81 -2.07
N TYR A 3 -14.09 9.69 -2.79
CA TYR A 3 -15.18 8.69 -2.84
C TYR A 3 -14.74 7.23 -2.90
N SER A 4 -13.46 6.93 -3.17
CA SER A 4 -13.01 5.52 -3.23
C SER A 4 -11.55 5.37 -2.82
N LEU A 5 -11.23 4.22 -2.22
CA LEU A 5 -9.90 3.81 -1.79
C LEU A 5 -9.64 2.38 -2.29
N THR A 6 -8.51 2.14 -2.96
CA THR A 6 -8.18 0.81 -3.47
C THR A 6 -6.67 0.55 -3.39
N PRO A 7 -6.23 -0.53 -2.72
CA PRO A 7 -7.01 -1.39 -1.83
C PRO A 7 -7.47 -0.63 -0.57
N PHE A 8 -8.49 -1.15 0.11
CA PHE A 8 -8.97 -0.61 1.40
C PHE A 8 -8.26 -1.26 2.60
N PHE A 9 -7.24 -2.08 2.34
CA PHE A 9 -6.42 -2.73 3.34
C PHE A 9 -4.99 -2.94 2.85
N GLY A 10 -4.06 -3.17 3.77
CA GLY A 10 -2.67 -3.46 3.46
C GLY A 10 -1.90 -4.00 4.67
N SER A 11 -0.64 -4.37 4.46
CA SER A 11 0.19 -4.91 5.52
C SER A 11 0.52 -3.85 6.57
N THR A 12 0.54 -4.25 7.84
CA THR A 12 1.11 -3.47 8.93
C THR A 12 2.61 -3.16 8.75
N TYR A 13 3.32 -3.87 7.87
CA TYR A 13 4.69 -3.49 7.48
C TYR A 13 4.75 -2.34 6.46
N GLY A 14 3.61 -1.88 5.96
CA GLY A 14 3.53 -0.85 4.93
C GLY A 14 3.80 -1.41 3.53
N GLY A 15 4.29 -0.57 2.63
CA GLY A 15 4.64 -0.96 1.26
C GLY A 15 3.44 -1.23 0.35
N THR A 16 2.21 -0.98 0.82
CA THR A 16 1.02 -1.18 0.02
C THR A 16 0.78 0.06 -0.82
N GLU A 17 0.77 -0.08 -2.14
CA GLU A 17 0.34 0.99 -3.04
C GLU A 17 -1.17 1.16 -2.95
N VAL A 18 -1.60 2.40 -2.68
CA VAL A 18 -3.00 2.76 -2.46
C VAL A 18 -3.38 3.89 -3.40
N SER A 19 -4.43 3.67 -4.18
CA SER A 19 -5.08 4.67 -5.01
C SER A 19 -6.30 5.25 -4.31
N ILE A 20 -6.28 6.55 -4.07
CA ILE A 20 -7.39 7.35 -3.56
C ILE A 20 -8.06 8.04 -4.75
N LYS A 21 -9.34 7.77 -4.99
CA LYS A 21 -10.11 8.39 -6.07
C LYS A 21 -11.02 9.50 -5.56
N GLY A 22 -11.15 10.53 -6.37
CA GLY A 22 -11.91 11.72 -6.07
C GLY A 22 -12.18 12.58 -7.31
N GLN A 23 -12.59 13.81 -7.06
CA GLN A 23 -12.76 14.87 -8.05
C GLN A 23 -12.08 16.14 -7.54
N ASN A 24 -11.45 16.87 -8.46
CA ASN A 24 -10.68 18.10 -8.18
C ASN A 24 -9.63 17.86 -7.09
N LEU A 25 -8.88 16.75 -7.22
CA LEU A 25 -7.79 16.41 -6.31
C LEU A 25 -6.52 17.22 -6.57
N LEU A 26 -6.45 17.91 -7.71
CA LEU A 26 -5.40 18.84 -8.05
C LEU A 26 -6.07 20.04 -8.73
N PRO A 27 -5.84 21.28 -8.27
CA PRO A 27 -6.27 22.48 -8.98
C PRO A 27 -5.63 22.54 -10.38
N ASP A 28 -6.33 23.09 -11.37
CA ASP A 28 -5.86 23.15 -12.76
C ASP A 28 -4.53 23.92 -12.92
N ASP A 29 -4.26 24.84 -12.00
CA ASP A 29 -3.06 25.70 -12.01
C ASP A 29 -1.88 25.13 -11.22
N GLU A 30 -2.04 23.99 -10.53
CA GLU A 30 -1.06 23.48 -9.56
C GLU A 30 -0.47 22.12 -9.96
N GLN A 31 0.15 22.05 -11.15
CA GLN A 31 0.84 20.83 -11.58
C GLN A 31 2.01 20.42 -10.66
N ASP A 32 2.54 21.36 -9.85
CA ASP A 32 3.69 21.15 -8.97
C ASP A 32 3.33 20.98 -7.47
N ALA A 33 2.04 20.82 -7.13
CA ALA A 33 1.66 20.67 -5.72
C ALA A 33 2.24 19.38 -5.12
N THR A 34 2.93 19.50 -3.98
CA THR A 34 3.43 18.34 -3.25
C THR A 34 2.32 17.80 -2.36
N VAL A 35 1.76 16.64 -2.73
CA VAL A 35 0.71 15.97 -1.96
C VAL A 35 1.31 14.87 -1.09
N LYS A 36 0.85 14.78 0.16
CA LYS A 36 1.18 13.69 1.08
C LYS A 36 -0.07 12.97 1.56
N CYS A 37 -0.02 11.65 1.62
CA CYS A 37 -1.06 10.85 2.26
C CYS A 37 -0.68 10.57 3.72
N ILE A 38 -1.67 10.45 4.59
CA ILE A 38 -1.47 10.12 6.01
C ILE A 38 -2.40 8.96 6.35
N PHE A 39 -1.80 7.81 6.64
CA PHE A 39 -2.52 6.59 6.99
C PHE A 39 -2.45 6.27 8.49
N TRP A 40 -1.42 6.71 9.20
CA TRP A 40 -1.14 6.33 10.58
C TRP A 40 -0.51 7.47 11.40
N PHE A 41 -1.09 7.79 12.56
CA PHE A 41 -0.51 8.70 13.58
C PHE A 41 0.22 9.92 13.02
N GLY A 42 -0.35 10.55 11.98
CA GLY A 42 0.20 11.77 11.41
C GLY A 42 1.52 11.62 10.65
N ARG A 43 2.04 10.41 10.39
CA ARG A 43 3.25 10.24 9.58
C ARG A 43 2.91 10.39 8.09
N PRO A 44 3.33 11.47 7.43
CA PRO A 44 2.96 11.73 6.06
C PRO A 44 3.89 10.98 5.10
N VAL A 45 3.31 10.37 4.07
CA VAL A 45 4.03 9.73 2.96
C VAL A 45 3.81 10.53 1.69
N GLU A 46 4.86 10.72 0.91
CA GLU A 46 4.77 11.44 -0.36
C GLU A 46 3.94 10.65 -1.39
N ALA A 47 3.08 11.35 -2.12
CA ALA A 47 2.34 10.74 -3.21
C ALA A 47 3.29 10.40 -4.38
N ILE A 48 3.17 9.19 -4.91
CA ILE A 48 3.93 8.74 -6.10
C ILE A 48 3.41 9.47 -7.35
N SER A 49 2.10 9.64 -7.43
CA SER A 49 1.44 10.29 -8.55
C SER A 49 0.18 10.99 -8.09
N VAL A 50 -0.07 12.16 -8.64
CA VAL A 50 -1.28 12.96 -8.37
C VAL A 50 -1.82 13.43 -9.70
N ASN A 51 -3.14 13.30 -9.88
CA ASN A 51 -3.86 13.96 -10.96
C ASN A 51 -5.23 14.44 -10.43
N GLN A 52 -6.05 15.04 -11.29
CA GLN A 52 -7.36 15.59 -10.90
C GLN A 52 -8.32 14.57 -10.25
N THR A 53 -8.13 13.26 -10.48
CA THR A 53 -9.07 12.20 -10.09
C THR A 53 -8.48 11.10 -9.21
N VAL A 54 -7.15 10.97 -9.16
CA VAL A 54 -6.44 9.89 -8.46
C VAL A 54 -5.20 10.43 -7.78
N ILE A 55 -5.03 10.05 -6.51
CA ILE A 55 -3.78 10.17 -5.75
C ILE A 55 -3.28 8.76 -5.47
N THR A 56 -2.01 8.48 -5.79
CA THR A 56 -1.37 7.18 -5.49
C THR A 56 -0.29 7.39 -4.45
N CYS A 57 -0.32 6.60 -3.38
CA CYS A 57 0.63 6.66 -2.27
C CYS A 57 1.08 5.25 -1.86
N VAL A 58 2.26 5.12 -1.24
CA VAL A 58 2.69 3.87 -0.60
C VAL A 58 2.54 3.99 0.91
N THR A 59 1.85 3.05 1.54
CA THR A 59 1.67 3.06 3.00
C THR A 59 3.01 2.88 3.72
N ASN A 60 3.16 3.56 4.86
CA ASN A 60 4.26 3.34 5.78
C ASN A 60 3.99 2.15 6.71
N ALA A 61 5.04 1.65 7.35
CA ALA A 61 4.89 0.66 8.42
C ALA A 61 4.09 1.23 9.60
N ALA A 62 3.23 0.41 10.19
CA ALA A 62 2.56 0.70 11.45
C ALA A 62 3.57 0.74 12.61
N LEU A 63 3.25 1.45 13.69
CA LEU A 63 4.09 1.43 14.90
C LEU A 63 4.08 0.07 15.59
N ASN A 64 2.96 -0.66 15.52
CA ASN A 64 2.84 -2.00 16.08
C ASN A 64 2.43 -2.99 14.97
N PRO A 65 3.38 -3.74 14.38
CA PRO A 65 3.10 -4.55 13.20
C PRO A 65 2.28 -5.82 13.49
N THR A 66 2.12 -6.21 14.76
CA THR A 66 1.41 -7.44 15.14
C THR A 66 -0.09 -7.23 15.33
N GLN A 67 -0.56 -5.98 15.36
CA GLN A 67 -1.95 -5.65 15.65
C GLN A 67 -2.66 -5.11 14.41
N SER A 68 -3.90 -5.56 14.18
CA SER A 68 -4.79 -4.99 13.17
C SER A 68 -5.42 -3.69 13.65
N TRP A 69 -5.59 -2.72 12.75
CA TRP A 69 -6.27 -1.46 13.06
C TRP A 69 -6.89 -0.84 11.80
N SER A 70 -7.84 0.08 12.01
CA SER A 70 -8.52 0.81 10.95
C SER A 70 -8.41 2.31 11.22
N GLN A 71 -8.02 3.09 10.21
CA GLN A 71 -7.86 4.53 10.33
C GLN A 71 -8.43 5.24 9.10
N GLU A 72 -8.96 6.44 9.31
CA GLU A 72 -9.31 7.32 8.22
C GLU A 72 -8.06 7.89 7.55
N VAL A 73 -8.00 7.83 6.22
CA VAL A 73 -6.92 8.41 5.43
C VAL A 73 -7.11 9.92 5.37
N GLN A 74 -6.03 10.67 5.59
CA GLN A 74 -6.00 12.12 5.39
C GLN A 74 -5.06 12.45 4.23
N VAL A 75 -5.34 13.54 3.53
CA VAL A 75 -4.50 14.07 2.45
C VAL A 75 -4.04 15.46 2.85
N GLN A 76 -2.73 15.66 2.77
CA GLN A 76 -2.07 16.92 3.07
C GLN A 76 -1.54 17.53 1.77
N TYR A 77 -1.93 18.78 1.49
CA TYR A 77 -1.38 19.56 0.38
C TYR A 77 -0.31 20.49 0.96
N LEU A 78 0.94 20.27 0.58
CA LEU A 78 2.02 21.18 0.92
C LEU A 78 2.04 22.27 -0.13
N ASN A 79 1.60 23.46 0.29
CA ASN A 79 1.60 24.63 -0.55
C ASN A 79 3.03 24.94 -1.02
N ARG A 80 3.24 25.15 -2.32
CA ARG A 80 4.49 25.74 -2.81
C ARG A 80 4.17 26.88 -3.76
N PHE A 81 4.50 28.07 -3.25
CA PHE A 81 4.43 29.38 -3.88
C PHE A 81 3.00 29.87 -4.11
N LEU A 82 2.58 30.80 -3.23
CA LEU A 82 2.00 32.04 -3.73
C LEU A 82 2.92 32.49 -4.88
N ARG A 83 2.52 32.23 -6.13
CA ARG A 83 3.06 33.01 -7.23
C ARG A 83 2.65 34.42 -6.87
N VAL A 84 3.60 35.17 -6.34
CA VAL A 84 3.48 36.62 -6.23
C VAL A 84 3.36 37.06 -7.67
N TYR A 85 2.11 37.16 -8.15
CA TYR A 85 1.85 37.86 -9.38
C TYR A 85 2.44 39.24 -9.14
N PRO A 86 3.46 39.66 -9.91
CA PRO A 86 3.84 41.06 -9.86
C PRO A 86 2.55 41.78 -10.26
N SER A 87 1.93 42.48 -9.31
CA SER A 87 0.81 43.36 -9.61
C SER A 87 1.27 44.18 -10.80
N GLU A 88 0.56 44.10 -11.92
CA GLU A 88 0.91 44.82 -13.14
C GLU A 88 1.35 46.21 -12.72
N ALA A 89 2.65 46.47 -12.87
CA ALA A 89 3.23 47.73 -12.45
C ALA A 89 2.62 48.77 -13.38
N GLN A 90 1.48 49.34 -12.95
CA GLN A 90 1.04 50.63 -13.42
C GLN A 90 2.26 51.54 -13.30
N LEU A 91 2.66 52.12 -14.42
CA LEU A 91 3.68 53.15 -14.51
C LEU A 91 3.23 54.38 -13.68
N ASP A 92 3.21 54.28 -12.36
CA ASP A 92 3.17 55.44 -11.48
C ASP A 92 4.62 55.67 -11.00
N PRO A 93 5.30 56.73 -11.45
CA PRO A 93 6.72 56.99 -11.15
C PRO A 93 6.98 57.41 -9.69
N ARG A 94 6.08 57.10 -8.76
CA ARG A 94 6.25 57.43 -7.34
C ARG A 94 7.14 56.40 -6.67
N PRO A 95 8.11 56.83 -5.83
CA PRO A 95 8.90 55.92 -5.02
C PRO A 95 8.01 55.30 -3.95
N TYR A 96 7.49 54.09 -4.21
CA TYR A 96 6.82 53.30 -3.19
C TYR A 96 7.88 52.61 -2.33
N ASN A 97 7.78 52.80 -1.02
CA ASN A 97 8.59 52.06 -0.06
C ASN A 97 8.29 50.57 -0.24
N VAL A 98 9.28 49.80 -0.69
CA VAL A 98 9.20 48.36 -0.85
C VAL A 98 8.99 47.76 0.53
N SER A 99 7.74 47.50 0.89
CA SER A 99 7.42 46.69 2.07
C SER A 99 7.85 45.26 1.76
N THR A 100 8.93 44.82 2.41
CA THR A 100 9.38 43.43 2.42
C THR A 100 8.22 42.55 2.84
N PHE A 101 7.64 41.80 1.90
CA PHE A 101 6.71 40.74 2.21
C PHE A 101 7.48 39.67 2.97
N THR A 102 7.24 39.55 4.27
CA THR A 102 7.68 38.38 5.03
C THR A 102 6.96 37.17 4.46
N GLU A 103 7.72 36.18 3.99
CA GLU A 103 7.21 34.87 3.59
C GLU A 103 6.38 34.28 4.73
N GLY A 104 5.05 34.44 4.63
CA GLY A 104 4.13 33.76 5.52
C GLY A 104 4.17 32.28 5.18
N PHE A 105 4.68 31.46 6.10
CA PHE A 105 4.49 30.03 6.04
C PHE A 105 3.01 29.74 6.27
N GLU A 106 2.24 29.55 5.20
CA GLU A 106 0.89 29.02 5.32
C GLU A 106 0.98 27.60 5.86
N GLU A 107 0.18 27.31 6.90
CA GLU A 107 0.08 25.97 7.44
C GLU A 107 -0.44 25.01 6.35
N PRO A 108 0.12 23.80 6.24
CA PRO A 108 -0.28 22.87 5.20
C PRO A 108 -1.75 22.50 5.34
N MET A 109 -2.48 22.54 4.23
CA MET A 109 -3.91 22.21 4.22
C MET A 109 -4.10 20.70 4.42
N MET A 110 -4.82 20.33 5.46
CA MET A 110 -5.13 18.94 5.81
C MET A 110 -6.60 18.65 5.51
N LEU A 111 -6.85 17.64 4.68
CA LEU A 111 -8.19 17.21 4.28
C LEU A 111 -8.50 15.80 4.78
N SER A 112 -9.62 15.66 5.48
CA SER A 112 -10.19 14.36 5.86
C SER A 112 -10.90 13.74 4.66
N THR A 113 -10.63 12.47 4.36
CA THR A 113 -11.21 11.81 3.17
C THR A 113 -12.54 11.09 3.47
N GLY A 114 -12.82 10.77 4.73
CA GLY A 114 -13.89 9.85 5.14
C GLY A 114 -13.63 8.37 4.78
N LEU A 115 -12.53 8.07 4.10
CA LEU A 115 -12.19 6.72 3.63
C LEU A 115 -11.33 6.01 4.67
N LYS A 116 -11.70 4.78 5.01
CA LYS A 116 -10.97 3.97 6.00
C LYS A 116 -10.04 2.97 5.34
N PHE A 117 -8.79 2.94 5.80
CA PHE A 117 -7.81 1.93 5.44
C PHE A 117 -7.57 0.98 6.62
N ASN A 118 -7.55 -0.33 6.34
CA ASN A 118 -7.34 -1.37 7.35
C ASN A 118 -5.93 -1.92 7.26
N PHE A 119 -5.16 -1.79 8.32
CA PHE A 119 -3.86 -2.45 8.43
C PHE A 119 -4.04 -3.82 9.05
N GLU A 120 -3.48 -4.82 8.38
CA GLU A 120 -3.53 -6.21 8.82
C GLU A 120 -2.13 -6.75 9.08
N PRO A 121 -1.94 -7.48 10.19
CA PRO A 121 -0.68 -8.15 10.46
C PRO A 121 -0.34 -9.14 9.35
N PRO A 122 0.95 -9.47 9.16
CA PRO A 122 1.36 -10.48 8.20
C PRO A 122 0.62 -11.81 8.43
N PRO A 123 0.39 -12.60 7.37
CA PRO A 123 -0.12 -13.95 7.53
C PRO A 123 0.86 -14.80 8.35
N GLU A 124 0.34 -15.53 9.32
CA GLU A 124 1.11 -16.48 10.13
C GLU A 124 0.70 -17.89 9.70
N ILE A 125 1.68 -18.70 9.25
CA ILE A 125 1.45 -20.11 8.93
C ILE A 125 1.68 -20.92 10.21
N ASN A 126 0.65 -21.63 10.66
CA ASN A 126 0.74 -22.51 11.83
C ASN A 126 0.98 -23.96 11.41
N THR A 127 0.26 -24.43 10.39
CA THR A 127 0.34 -25.82 9.94
C THR A 127 0.26 -25.91 8.42
N ILE A 128 0.93 -26.93 7.87
CA ILE A 128 0.89 -27.30 6.46
C ILE A 128 0.65 -28.80 6.39
N GLU A 129 -0.43 -29.23 5.74
CA GLU A 129 -0.83 -30.63 5.66
C GLU A 129 -1.32 -31.02 4.25
N PRO A 130 -0.86 -32.13 3.66
CA PRO A 130 0.23 -32.96 4.15
C PRO A 130 1.61 -32.33 3.89
N LEU A 131 2.61 -32.69 4.68
CA LEU A 131 4.00 -32.20 4.53
C LEU A 131 4.68 -32.71 3.25
N VAL A 132 4.18 -33.83 2.72
CA VAL A 132 4.66 -34.46 1.49
C VAL A 132 3.45 -34.62 0.57
N VAL A 133 3.57 -34.08 -0.64
CA VAL A 133 2.53 -34.11 -1.68
C VAL A 133 3.12 -34.62 -2.98
N ALA A 134 2.35 -35.41 -3.73
CA ALA A 134 2.72 -35.73 -5.09
C ALA A 134 2.52 -34.51 -6.00
N GLN A 135 3.06 -34.58 -7.22
CA GLN A 135 2.85 -33.52 -8.20
C GLN A 135 1.34 -33.41 -8.50
N HIS A 136 0.81 -32.18 -8.46
CA HIS A 136 -0.62 -31.86 -8.63
C HIS A 136 -1.54 -32.16 -7.43
N ASP A 137 -1.01 -32.61 -6.29
CA ASP A 137 -1.79 -32.67 -5.06
C ASP A 137 -1.95 -31.30 -4.41
N TYR A 138 -2.93 -31.18 -3.53
CA TYR A 138 -3.22 -29.97 -2.76
C TYR A 138 -2.56 -30.03 -1.37
N ILE A 139 -2.05 -28.88 -0.92
CA ILE A 139 -1.68 -28.66 0.48
C ILE A 139 -2.73 -27.77 1.16
N LEU A 140 -3.10 -28.14 2.37
CA LEU A 140 -3.82 -27.29 3.30
C LEU A 140 -2.80 -26.45 4.07
N VAL A 141 -2.89 -25.14 3.93
CA VAL A 141 -2.11 -24.20 4.74
C VAL A 141 -3.07 -23.54 5.72
N ALA A 142 -2.86 -23.76 7.01
CA ALA A 142 -3.67 -23.15 8.06
C ALA A 142 -2.84 -22.22 8.94
N GLY A 143 -3.50 -21.20 9.48
CA GLY A 143 -2.92 -20.25 10.41
C GLY A 143 -3.76 -18.98 10.50
N LYS A 144 -3.12 -17.83 10.69
CA LYS A 144 -3.80 -16.57 11.03
C LYS A 144 -3.58 -15.50 9.96
N ASN A 145 -4.50 -14.54 9.93
CA ASN A 145 -4.44 -13.34 9.10
C ASN A 145 -4.44 -13.60 7.57
N PHE A 146 -5.01 -14.72 7.12
CA PHE A 146 -5.21 -15.02 5.69
C PHE A 146 -6.45 -14.34 5.08
N LEU A 147 -7.34 -13.80 5.93
CA LEU A 147 -8.75 -13.57 5.60
C LEU A 147 -9.00 -12.54 4.49
N ARG A 148 -8.21 -11.47 4.36
CA ARG A 148 -8.41 -10.50 3.27
C ARG A 148 -7.44 -10.63 2.10
N ALA A 149 -6.34 -11.35 2.28
CA ALA A 149 -5.48 -11.76 1.18
C ALA A 149 -6.23 -12.68 0.18
N GLY A 150 -7.26 -13.40 0.63
CA GLY A 150 -7.99 -14.37 -0.20
C GLY A 150 -9.24 -13.88 -0.97
N VAL A 151 -9.79 -12.69 -0.66
CA VAL A 151 -11.13 -12.33 -1.18
C VAL A 151 -11.11 -11.85 -2.64
N LYS A 152 -9.98 -11.33 -3.15
CA LYS A 152 -9.82 -10.96 -4.57
C LYS A 152 -8.44 -11.22 -5.16
N THR A 153 -7.46 -11.57 -4.35
CA THR A 153 -6.08 -11.82 -4.79
C THR A 153 -5.77 -13.30 -4.58
N HIS A 154 -5.26 -13.96 -5.62
CA HIS A 154 -4.75 -15.31 -5.48
C HIS A 154 -3.54 -15.27 -4.53
N MET A 155 -3.63 -15.98 -3.40
CA MET A 155 -2.44 -16.22 -2.59
C MET A 155 -1.42 -16.99 -3.42
N ARG A 156 -0.22 -16.42 -3.58
CA ARG A 156 0.91 -17.10 -4.21
C ARG A 156 1.78 -17.71 -3.13
N CYS A 157 1.72 -19.02 -3.01
CA CYS A 157 2.65 -19.76 -2.17
C CYS A 157 3.93 -20.05 -2.97
N ARG A 158 5.09 -19.74 -2.38
CA ARG A 158 6.38 -20.22 -2.89
C ARG A 158 6.93 -21.22 -1.89
N TYR A 159 7.21 -22.43 -2.35
CA TYR A 159 7.84 -23.47 -1.55
C TYR A 159 9.21 -23.79 -2.14
N ARG A 160 10.12 -24.26 -1.27
CA ARG A 160 11.39 -24.86 -1.69
C ARG A 160 11.34 -26.33 -1.37
N LEU A 161 11.55 -27.17 -2.38
CA LEU A 161 11.72 -28.59 -2.19
C LEU A 161 13.05 -28.83 -1.48
N LYS A 162 13.01 -29.45 -0.31
CA LYS A 162 14.21 -29.92 0.39
C LYS A 162 14.43 -31.38 -0.01
N LEU A 163 15.51 -31.64 -0.74
CA LEU A 163 15.89 -32.99 -1.15
C LEU A 163 16.67 -33.65 -0.02
N ASP A 164 15.96 -34.11 1.00
CA ASP A 164 16.58 -34.89 2.06
C ASP A 164 16.70 -36.35 1.58
N ASN A 165 17.91 -36.91 1.58
CA ASN A 165 18.25 -38.32 1.25
C ASN A 165 18.16 -38.79 -0.22
N LEU A 166 18.43 -37.94 -1.22
CA LEU A 166 18.77 -38.47 -2.56
C LEU A 166 20.19 -39.03 -2.54
N ASN A 167 20.33 -40.35 -2.38
CA ASN A 167 21.61 -41.07 -2.31
C ASN A 167 22.36 -41.14 -3.66
N THR A 168 21.83 -40.58 -4.75
CA THR A 168 22.49 -40.64 -6.06
C THR A 168 22.73 -39.25 -6.65
N THR A 169 23.99 -39.01 -7.05
CA THR A 169 24.46 -37.78 -7.71
C THR A 169 23.76 -37.51 -9.05
N ALA A 170 23.24 -38.56 -9.72
CA ALA A 170 22.51 -38.43 -10.97
C ALA A 170 21.06 -37.93 -10.79
N GLU A 171 20.35 -38.39 -9.76
CA GLU A 171 18.99 -37.90 -9.47
C GLU A 171 19.02 -36.48 -8.90
N GLN A 172 19.99 -36.15 -8.05
CA GLN A 172 20.19 -34.78 -7.58
C GLN A 172 20.40 -33.80 -8.74
N ALA A 173 21.23 -34.15 -9.73
CA ALA A 173 21.49 -33.30 -10.89
C ALA A 173 20.26 -33.14 -11.80
N ARG A 174 19.40 -34.16 -11.90
CA ARG A 174 18.17 -34.10 -12.69
C ARG A 174 17.08 -33.25 -12.02
N VAL A 175 16.93 -33.34 -10.69
CA VAL A 175 15.94 -32.55 -9.94
C VAL A 175 16.36 -31.08 -9.82
N LEU A 176 17.67 -30.79 -9.67
CA LEU A 176 18.18 -29.42 -9.67
C LEU A 176 17.90 -28.66 -10.97
N ARG A 177 17.82 -29.34 -12.12
CA ARG A 177 17.41 -28.71 -13.39
C ARG A 177 15.93 -28.34 -13.44
N MET A 178 15.06 -29.05 -12.73
CA MET A 178 13.63 -28.71 -12.64
C MET A 178 13.36 -27.60 -11.63
N ASN A 179 14.18 -27.46 -10.58
CA ASN A 179 13.99 -26.44 -9.54
C ASN A 179 14.25 -24.99 -9.99
N ASN A 180 14.79 -24.76 -11.19
CA ASN A 180 14.88 -23.42 -11.79
C ASN A 180 13.61 -23.02 -12.56
N GLU A 181 12.67 -23.94 -12.76
CA GLU A 181 11.32 -23.61 -13.22
C GLU A 181 10.43 -23.42 -11.98
N VAL A 182 9.99 -22.19 -11.75
CA VAL A 182 9.00 -21.88 -10.70
C VAL A 182 7.69 -22.54 -11.11
N SER A 183 7.45 -23.77 -10.63
CA SER A 183 6.17 -24.45 -10.80
C SER A 183 5.11 -23.73 -9.97
N GLU A 184 4.20 -23.02 -10.64
CA GLU A 184 3.02 -22.44 -10.01
C GLU A 184 2.00 -23.54 -9.69
N THR A 185 2.08 -24.11 -8.50
CA THR A 185 1.04 -25.04 -8.01
C THR A 185 -0.13 -24.23 -7.45
N LYS A 186 -1.35 -24.49 -7.95
CA LYS A 186 -2.57 -23.87 -7.42
C LYS A 186 -2.81 -24.37 -6.00
N VAL A 187 -2.54 -23.54 -5.00
CA VAL A 187 -2.88 -23.83 -3.61
C VAL A 187 -4.36 -23.54 -3.38
N LEU A 188 -5.14 -24.59 -3.12
CA LEU A 188 -6.48 -24.44 -2.56
C LEU A 188 -6.34 -24.09 -1.08
N ALA A 189 -6.24 -22.80 -0.78
CA ALA A 189 -6.29 -22.32 0.59
C ALA A 189 -7.73 -22.43 1.11
N ASN A 190 -8.08 -23.57 1.70
CA ASN A 190 -9.29 -23.68 2.51
C ASN A 190 -9.03 -22.95 3.84
N ILE A 191 -9.53 -21.72 3.95
CA ILE A 191 -9.47 -20.94 5.18
C ILE A 191 -10.48 -21.56 6.16
N ILE A 192 -10.03 -22.56 6.92
CA ILE A 192 -10.80 -23.11 8.04
C ILE A 192 -10.64 -22.13 9.21
N ASN A 193 -11.54 -21.14 9.29
CA ASN A 193 -11.68 -20.32 10.48
C ASN A 193 -12.11 -21.24 11.63
N SER A 194 -11.24 -21.42 12.62
CA SER A 194 -11.51 -22.15 13.86
C SER A 194 -12.51 -21.41 14.77
N GLY A 195 -13.66 -20.97 14.23
CA GLY A 195 -14.65 -20.19 14.97
C GLY A 195 -15.89 -19.71 14.21
N VAL A 196 -16.01 -19.94 12.89
CA VAL A 196 -17.24 -19.60 12.15
C VAL A 196 -17.76 -20.85 11.47
N LYS A 197 -18.85 -21.41 12.00
CA LYS A 197 -19.60 -22.47 11.32
C LYS A 197 -20.10 -21.90 9.98
N PRO A 198 -19.84 -22.57 8.84
CA PRO A 198 -20.55 -22.25 7.61
C PRO A 198 -22.04 -22.56 7.80
N PHE A 199 -22.90 -21.62 7.40
CA PHE A 199 -24.32 -21.86 7.16
C PHE A 199 -24.48 -22.57 5.81
#